data_AF-K1Y2D6-F1
#
_entry.id   AF-K1Y2D6-F1
#
_cell.length_a   1.000
_cell.length_b   1.000
_cell.length_c   1.000
_cell.angle_alpha   90.00
_cell.angle_beta   90.00
_cell.angle_gamma   90.00
#
_symmetry.space_group_name_H-M   'P 1'
#
loop_
_entity.id
_entity.type
_entity.pdbx_description
1 polymer ?
#
loop_
_entity_poly.entity_id
_entity_poly.type
_entity_poly.pdbx_seq_one_letter_code
_entity_poly.pdbx_strand_id
1 'polypeptide(L)'
;IVILGVGRDGHTASLFPEFPDLLKDTGLVIPVPIPNMEPKIERVSITFNLINASENILILTSKENKEKIINEIIMNNSMDYPVSLIKNKETLYWLISERN
;
A
#
# COMPACT_ATOMS: atom_id res chain seq x y z
N ILE A 1 10.37 -11.41 -3.86
CA ILE A 1 10.23 -10.19 -3.03
C ILE A 1 9.38 -9.18 -3.78
N VAL A 2 8.49 -8.46 -3.10
CA VAL A 2 7.80 -7.28 -3.62
C VAL A 2 8.22 -6.05 -2.82
N ILE A 3 8.46 -4.94 -3.51
CA ILE A 3 8.86 -3.67 -2.90
C ILE A 3 7.72 -2.68 -3.12
N LEU A 4 7.26 -2.07 -2.05
CA LEU A 4 6.07 -1.23 -2.03
C LEU A 4 6.37 0.10 -1.34
N GLY A 5 5.68 1.15 -1.79
CA GLY A 5 5.66 2.45 -1.13
C GLY A 5 4.38 2.67 -0.34
N VAL A 6 4.32 3.82 0.34
CA VAL A 6 3.12 4.31 1.03
C VAL A 6 2.79 5.71 0.53
N GLY A 7 1.56 5.88 0.05
CA GLY A 7 0.99 7.17 -0.31
C GLY A 7 0.55 8.00 0.89
N ARG A 8 0.23 9.27 0.66
CA ARG A 8 -0.24 10.19 1.72
C ARG A 8 -1.60 9.84 2.30
N ASP A 9 -2.38 9.06 1.55
CA ASP A 9 -3.68 8.47 1.89
C ASP A 9 -3.57 6.98 2.28
N GLY A 10 -2.35 6.44 2.36
CA GLY A 10 -2.11 5.05 2.75
C GLY A 10 -2.26 4.03 1.63
N HIS A 11 -2.45 4.49 0.39
CA HIS A 11 -2.40 3.59 -0.75
C HIS A 11 -1.01 2.94 -0.88
N THR A 12 -1.00 1.77 -1.49
CA THR A 12 0.21 1.08 -1.92
C THR A 12 -0.04 0.44 -3.28
N ALA A 13 1.01 0.17 -4.06
CA ALA A 13 0.86 -0.10 -5.49
C ALA A 13 -0.06 0.97 -6.13
N SER A 14 -1.16 0.57 -6.78
CA SER A 14 -2.26 1.48 -7.14
C SER A 14 -3.57 1.07 -6.47
N LEU A 15 -3.51 0.55 -5.25
CA LEU A 15 -4.65 0.16 -4.43
C LEU A 15 -5.04 1.31 -3.50
N PHE A 16 -6.03 2.11 -3.92
CA PHE A 16 -6.45 3.34 -3.24
C PHE A 16 -7.62 3.12 -2.26
N PRO A 17 -7.71 3.90 -1.17
CA PRO A 17 -8.89 3.89 -0.29
C PRO A 17 -10.18 4.26 -1.04
N GLU A 18 -10.05 5.07 -2.10
CA GLU A 18 -11.15 5.51 -2.97
C GLU A 18 -11.87 4.37 -3.68
N PHE A 19 -11.18 3.25 -3.93
CA PHE A 19 -11.70 2.10 -4.69
C PHE A 19 -11.77 0.84 -3.82
N PRO A 20 -12.62 0.79 -2.78
CA PRO A 20 -12.65 -0.30 -1.80
C PRO A 20 -13.01 -1.66 -2.40
N ASP A 21 -13.71 -1.69 -3.54
CA ASP A 21 -14.04 -2.95 -4.22
C ASP A 21 -12.84 -3.57 -4.94
N LEU A 22 -11.91 -2.74 -5.42
CA LEU A 22 -10.65 -3.21 -6.01
C LEU A 22 -9.73 -3.86 -4.96
N LEU A 23 -9.88 -3.49 -3.67
CA LEU A 23 -9.14 -4.08 -2.56
C LEU A 23 -9.58 -5.52 -2.27
N LYS A 24 -10.75 -5.94 -2.76
CA LYS A 24 -11.32 -7.28 -2.55
C LYS A 24 -11.08 -8.21 -3.74
N ASP A 25 -10.46 -7.72 -4.82
CA ASP A 25 -10.25 -8.48 -6.04
C ASP A 25 -9.30 -9.67 -5.81
N THR A 26 -9.68 -10.83 -6.34
CA THR A 26 -8.93 -12.09 -6.18
C THR A 26 -8.09 -12.47 -7.39
N GLY A 27 -8.17 -11.70 -8.48
CA GLY A 27 -7.26 -11.77 -9.61
C GLY A 27 -5.83 -11.37 -9.22
N LEU A 28 -4.90 -11.42 -10.17
CA LEU A 28 -3.49 -11.07 -9.92
C LEU A 28 -3.20 -9.60 -10.23
N VAL A 29 -3.87 -9.05 -11.24
CA VAL A 29 -3.65 -7.71 -11.78
C VAL A 29 -5.01 -7.12 -12.17
N ILE A 30 -5.21 -5.84 -11.90
CA ILE A 30 -6.45 -5.11 -12.16
C ILE A 30 -6.19 -3.75 -12.83
N PRO A 31 -7.11 -3.28 -13.70
CA PRO A 31 -7.16 -1.88 -14.07
C PRO A 31 -7.67 -1.05 -12.89
N VAL A 32 -7.10 0.13 -12.72
CA VAL A 32 -7.49 1.09 -11.68
C VAL A 32 -7.91 2.39 -12.37
N PRO A 33 -9.15 2.88 -12.14
CA PRO A 33 -9.60 4.16 -12.65
C PRO A 33 -8.71 5.31 -12.18
N ILE A 34 -8.85 6.49 -12.79
CA ILE A 34 -8.10 7.70 -12.41
C ILE A 34 -8.37 8.01 -10.92
N PRO A 35 -7.38 7.89 -10.02
CA PRO A 35 -7.57 8.20 -8.61
C PRO A 35 -7.49 9.71 -8.38
N ASN A 36 -8.00 10.20 -7.25
CA ASN A 36 -7.80 11.59 -6.83
C ASN A 36 -6.39 11.82 -6.24
N MET A 37 -5.36 11.49 -7.03
CA MET A 37 -3.98 11.35 -6.59
C MET A 37 -3.07 11.62 -7.79
N GLU A 38 -2.19 12.62 -7.69
CA GLU A 38 -1.32 12.97 -8.81
C GLU A 38 -0.28 11.85 -9.10
N PRO A 39 0.03 11.58 -10.38
CA PRO A 39 -0.65 12.09 -11.58
C PRO A 39 -2.04 11.47 -11.76
N LYS A 40 -3.01 12.28 -12.20
CA LYS A 40 -4.39 11.86 -12.51
C LYS A 40 -4.48 11.09 -13.82
N ILE A 41 -4.06 9.83 -13.78
CA ILE A 41 -4.10 8.88 -14.90
C ILE A 41 -4.65 7.53 -14.44
N GLU A 42 -5.18 6.75 -15.37
CA GLU A 42 -5.51 5.34 -15.13
C GLU A 42 -4.23 4.56 -14.84
N ARG A 43 -4.36 3.50 -14.03
CA ARG A 43 -3.22 2.69 -13.60
C ARG A 43 -3.52 1.21 -13.78
N VAL A 44 -2.47 0.41 -13.75
CA VAL A 44 -2.55 -1.05 -13.60
C VAL A 44 -1.92 -1.38 -12.26
N SER A 45 -2.60 -2.17 -11.44
CA SER A 45 -2.10 -2.60 -10.12
C SER A 45 -2.01 -4.10 -10.03
N ILE A 46 -1.00 -4.58 -9.31
CA ILE A 46 -1.07 -5.89 -8.67
C ILE A 46 -2.06 -5.84 -7.50
N THR A 47 -2.78 -6.94 -7.26
CA THR A 47 -3.76 -7.05 -6.17
C THR A 47 -3.11 -7.52 -4.87
N PHE A 48 -3.87 -7.50 -3.76
CA PHE A 48 -3.42 -8.15 -2.53
C PHE A 48 -3.24 -9.66 -2.66
N ASN A 49 -3.96 -10.34 -3.56
CA ASN A 49 -3.72 -11.75 -3.81
C ASN A 49 -2.28 -12.00 -4.29
N LEU A 50 -1.81 -11.20 -5.25
CA LEU A 50 -0.44 -11.30 -5.75
C LEU A 50 0.61 -10.78 -4.74
N ILE A 51 0.33 -9.67 -4.06
CA ILE A 51 1.23 -9.12 -3.02
C ILE A 51 1.45 -10.15 -1.91
N ASN A 52 0.37 -10.72 -1.36
CA ASN A 52 0.41 -11.67 -0.24
C ASN A 52 0.93 -13.06 -0.63
N ALA A 53 1.07 -13.35 -1.93
CA ALA A 53 1.73 -14.55 -2.43
C ALA A 53 3.26 -14.45 -2.40
N SER A 54 3.82 -13.24 -2.22
CA SER A 54 5.27 -13.04 -2.11
C SER A 54 5.81 -13.51 -0.77
N GLU A 55 6.92 -14.25 -0.78
CA GLU A 55 7.61 -14.67 0.46
C GLU A 55 8.14 -13.49 1.28
N ASN A 56 8.58 -12.43 0.61
CA ASN A 56 9.15 -11.26 1.25
C ASN A 56 8.48 -10.01 0.73
N ILE A 57 7.99 -9.18 1.65
CA ILE A 57 7.37 -7.89 1.37
C ILE A 57 8.20 -6.81 2.07
N LEU A 58 8.66 -5.82 1.30
CA LEU A 58 9.38 -4.67 1.82
C LEU A 58 8.58 -3.40 1.57
N ILE A 59 8.18 -2.73 2.64
CA ILE A 59 7.65 -1.37 2.59
C ILE A 59 8.80 -0.39 2.74
N LEU A 60 9.04 0.43 1.72
CA LEU A 60 10.09 1.44 1.69
C LEU A 60 9.45 2.82 1.55
N THR A 61 9.63 3.68 2.56
CA THR A 61 8.98 5.00 2.60
C THR A 61 9.79 6.02 3.43
N SER A 62 9.56 7.31 3.21
CA SER A 62 9.90 8.37 4.15
C SER A 62 8.70 8.72 5.04
N LYS A 63 8.96 9.34 6.21
CA LYS A 63 7.92 9.98 7.03
C LYS A 63 7.49 11.36 6.52
N GLU A 64 8.30 11.99 5.68
CA GLU A 64 8.01 13.31 5.13
C GLU A 64 6.59 13.37 4.52
N ASN A 65 5.78 14.31 4.99
CA ASN A 65 4.37 14.49 4.59
C ASN A 65 3.44 13.27 4.83
N LYS A 66 3.90 12.26 5.59
CA LYS A 66 3.23 10.97 5.87
C LYS A 66 3.33 10.53 7.33
N GLU A 67 3.88 11.35 8.22
CA GLU A 67 4.14 10.98 9.61
C GLU A 67 2.88 10.50 10.34
N LYS A 68 1.77 11.24 10.21
CA LYS A 68 0.50 10.88 10.85
C LYS A 68 0.06 9.47 10.45
N ILE A 69 0.00 9.19 9.15
CA ILE A 69 -0.50 7.91 8.63
C ILE A 69 0.46 6.76 8.95
N ILE A 70 1.77 6.99 8.86
CA ILE A 70 2.76 5.99 9.24
C ILE A 70 2.66 5.66 10.74
N ASN A 71 2.46 6.65 11.60
CA ASN A 71 2.27 6.41 13.03
C ASN A 71 0.97 5.67 13.31
N GLU A 72 -0.13 5.98 12.62
CA GLU A 72 -1.38 5.24 12.76
C GLU A 72 -1.25 3.77 12.33
N ILE A 73 -0.54 3.49 11.25
CA ILE A 73 -0.31 2.12 10.77
C ILE A 73 0.62 1.35 11.72
N ILE A 74 1.78 1.93 12.07
CA ILE A 74 2.86 1.22 12.77
C ILE A 74 2.68 1.20 14.28
N MET A 75 2.28 2.32 14.88
CA MET A 75 2.18 2.43 16.34
C MET A 75 0.78 2.05 16.83
N ASN A 76 -0.25 2.43 16.08
CA ASN A 76 -1.63 2.23 16.49
C ASN A 76 -2.29 1.01 15.83
N ASN A 77 -1.58 0.28 14.96
CA ASN A 77 -2.08 -0.88 14.24
C ASN A 77 -3.42 -0.61 13.50
N SER A 78 -3.60 0.59 12.94
CA SER A 78 -4.81 0.93 12.18
C SER A 78 -4.92 0.05 10.93
N MET A 79 -6.12 -0.47 10.69
CA MET A 79 -6.49 -1.26 9.52
C MET A 79 -7.28 -0.45 8.48
N ASP A 80 -7.29 0.88 8.61
CA ASP A 80 -8.10 1.78 7.78
C ASP A 80 -7.44 2.11 6.44
N TYR A 81 -6.22 1.64 6.20
CA TYR A 81 -5.38 2.02 5.07
C TYR A 81 -5.06 0.82 4.18
N PRO A 82 -5.07 0.94 2.84
CA PRO A 82 -4.76 -0.17 1.95
C PRO A 82 -3.42 -0.87 2.29
N VAL A 83 -2.36 -0.11 2.60
CA VAL A 83 -1.08 -0.73 2.98
C VAL A 83 -1.16 -1.57 4.25
N SER A 84 -2.03 -1.23 5.21
CA SER A 84 -2.18 -2.03 6.44
C SER A 84 -3.01 -3.30 6.23
N LEU A 85 -3.68 -3.45 5.08
CA LEU A 85 -4.40 -4.67 4.71
C LEU A 85 -3.49 -5.78 4.15
N ILE A 86 -2.21 -5.50 3.92
CA ILE A 86 -1.23 -6.50 3.46
C ILE A 86 -1.14 -7.60 4.52
N LYS A 87 -1.25 -8.86 4.05
CA LYS A 87 -1.09 -10.05 4.89
C LYS A 87 0.14 -10.80 4.41
N ASN A 88 1.22 -10.76 5.19
CA ASN A 88 2.39 -11.58 4.91
C ASN A 88 2.21 -13.00 5.47
N LYS A 89 2.71 -13.99 4.73
CA LYS A 89 2.83 -15.37 5.22
C LYS A 89 4.12 -15.59 6.03
N GLU A 90 5.19 -14.94 5.59
CA GLU A 90 6.53 -15.09 6.13
C GLU A 90 6.97 -13.76 6.75
N THR A 91 7.59 -12.86 5.98
CA THR A 91 8.16 -11.61 6.54
C THR A 91 7.66 -10.34 5.85
N LEU A 92 7.29 -9.35 6.67
CA LEU A 92 6.96 -7.99 6.28
C LEU A 92 7.99 -7.03 6.91
N TYR A 93 8.81 -6.40 6.07
CA TYR A 93 9.80 -5.42 6.49
C TYR A 93 9.29 -4.00 6.26
N TRP A 94 9.56 -3.12 7.23
CA TRP A 94 9.35 -1.69 7.11
C TRP A 94 10.68 -0.96 7.19
N LEU A 95 11.08 -0.33 6.10
CA LEU A 95 12.23 0.57 6.04
C LEU A 95 11.69 2.00 5.89
N ILE A 96 11.75 2.73 7.00
CA ILE A 96 11.20 4.07 7.11
C ILE A 96 12.35 5.06 7.28
N SER A 97 12.52 5.97 6.32
CA SER A 97 13.43 7.09 6.47
C SER A 97 12.82 8.14 7.40
N GLU A 98 13.57 8.49 8.44
CA GLU A 98 13.26 9.58 9.39
C GLU A 98 13.66 10.97 8.86
N ARG A 99 14.38 11.06 7.73
CA ARG A 99 14.83 12.35 7.19
C ARG A 99 13.69 13.09 6.49
N ASN A 100 13.54 14.37 6.86
CA ASN A 100 12.90 15.43 6.08
C ASN A 100 13.78 15.85 4.91
#